data_AF-A0A7Z0NAH7-F1
#
_entry.id   AF-A0A7Z0NAH7-F1
#
_cell.length_a   1.000
_cell.length_b   1.000
_cell.length_c   1.000
_cell.angle_alpha   90.00
_cell.angle_beta   90.00
_cell.angle_gamma   90.00
#
_symmetry.space_group_name_H-M   'P 1'
#
loop_
_entity.id
_entity.type
_entity.pdbx_description
1 polymer ?
#
loop_
_entity_poly.entity_id
_entity_poly.type
_entity_poly.pdbx_seq_one_letter_code
_entity_poly.pdbx_strand_id
1 'polypeptide(L)'
;MENELTAPFPILGIAAWSGTGKTTLLEKLLPRLGEHGLSVAVIKHAHHSFDVDQPGKDSYKLRSAGAAPILVASRQRFALMQETPDQEEPDLAQLIAMMLPHDPDLVIVEGFKAWPIPKLVLYRDGIGDAAILTGRWVEAVALSAPPPIDLAASVAQLDLDDNEAIAQWVVTWLSAKNDTMSSKCMSSKCMSSKCMSSKRMSSKQQW
;
A
#
# COMPACT_ATOMS: atom_id res chain seq x y z
N MET A 1 0.46 20.50 -11.77
CA MET A 1 0.08 19.12 -12.12
C MET A 1 0.82 18.22 -11.16
N GLU A 2 0.11 17.46 -10.34
CA GLU A 2 0.73 16.55 -9.38
C GLU A 2 1.38 15.37 -10.14
N ASN A 3 2.64 15.11 -9.82
CA ASN A 3 3.39 13.98 -10.39
C ASN A 3 3.03 12.70 -9.64
N GLU A 4 3.21 11.56 -10.31
CA GLU A 4 3.08 10.24 -9.68
C GLU A 4 4.02 10.14 -8.48
N LEU A 5 3.53 9.65 -7.35
CA LEU A 5 4.37 9.40 -6.18
C LEU A 5 5.26 8.19 -6.43
N THR A 6 6.57 8.37 -6.33
CA THR A 6 7.57 7.33 -6.63
C THR A 6 8.22 6.75 -5.38
N ALA A 7 8.52 5.45 -5.39
CA ALA A 7 9.27 4.73 -4.37
C ALA A 7 10.22 3.71 -5.04
N PRO A 8 11.22 3.15 -4.31
CA PRO A 8 12.11 2.13 -4.87
C PRO A 8 11.42 0.77 -5.08
N PHE A 9 10.20 0.61 -4.59
CA PHE A 9 9.30 -0.51 -4.85
C PHE A 9 8.00 -0.01 -5.49
N PRO A 10 7.30 -0.85 -6.27
CA PRO A 10 5.98 -0.51 -6.80
C PRO A 10 4.92 -0.28 -5.70
N ILE A 11 4.00 0.65 -5.98
CA ILE A 11 2.90 1.01 -5.09
C ILE A 11 1.58 0.86 -5.86
N LEU A 12 0.62 0.13 -5.29
CA LEU A 12 -0.71 -0.05 -5.86
C LEU A 12 -1.79 0.34 -4.86
N GLY A 13 -2.59 1.35 -5.22
CA GLY A 13 -3.77 1.74 -4.46
C GLY A 13 -4.96 0.83 -4.72
N ILE A 14 -5.68 0.44 -3.68
CA ILE A 14 -6.98 -0.22 -3.78
C ILE A 14 -8.07 0.79 -3.42
N ALA A 15 -8.81 1.21 -4.44
CA ALA A 15 -9.83 2.24 -4.30
C ALA A 15 -11.22 1.66 -4.52
N ALA A 16 -12.15 1.99 -3.63
CA ALA A 16 -13.56 1.65 -3.77
C ALA A 16 -14.39 2.52 -2.84
N TRP A 17 -15.70 2.61 -3.11
CA TRP A 17 -16.65 3.12 -2.13
C TRP A 17 -16.71 2.24 -0.87
N SER A 18 -17.27 2.80 0.21
CA SER A 18 -17.48 2.01 1.43
C SER A 18 -18.50 0.91 1.14
N GLY A 19 -18.32 -0.28 1.72
CA GLY A 19 -19.21 -1.42 1.49
C GLY A 19 -18.94 -2.24 0.22
N THR A 20 -18.06 -1.81 -0.69
CA THR A 20 -17.76 -2.56 -1.94
C THR A 20 -17.00 -3.88 -1.72
N GLY A 21 -16.35 -4.06 -0.57
CA GLY A 21 -15.64 -5.31 -0.20
C GLY A 21 -14.11 -5.25 -0.29
N LYS A 22 -13.48 -4.08 -0.11
CA LYS A 22 -12.00 -3.92 -0.15
C LYS A 22 -11.26 -4.87 0.78
N THR A 23 -11.65 -4.89 2.06
CA THR A 23 -11.01 -5.77 3.05
C THR A 23 -11.17 -7.23 2.66
N THR A 24 -12.36 -7.64 2.21
CA THR A 24 -12.63 -9.01 1.76
C THR A 24 -11.79 -9.42 0.56
N LEU A 25 -11.57 -8.51 -0.40
CA LEU A 25 -10.65 -8.77 -1.50
C LEU A 25 -9.22 -8.92 -0.99
N LEU A 26 -8.75 -7.98 -0.16
CA LEU A 26 -7.37 -7.99 0.35
C LEU A 26 -7.05 -9.24 1.18
N GLU A 27 -7.98 -9.70 2.01
CA GLU A 27 -7.84 -10.95 2.78
C GLU A 27 -7.63 -12.18 1.87
N LYS A 28 -8.22 -12.19 0.68
CA LYS A 28 -8.07 -13.26 -0.31
C LYS A 28 -6.86 -13.06 -1.22
N LEU A 29 -6.52 -11.81 -1.53
CA LEU A 29 -5.47 -11.46 -2.47
C LEU A 29 -4.07 -11.62 -1.86
N LEU A 30 -3.88 -11.19 -0.60
CA LEU A 30 -2.56 -11.22 0.05
C LEU A 30 -1.95 -12.63 0.12
N PRO A 31 -2.70 -13.70 0.51
CA PRO A 31 -2.15 -15.07 0.49
C PRO A 31 -1.72 -15.51 -0.91
N ARG A 32 -2.53 -15.22 -1.95
CA ARG A 32 -2.23 -15.57 -3.35
C ARG A 32 -0.97 -14.89 -3.86
N LEU A 33 -0.81 -13.59 -3.58
CA LEU A 33 0.42 -12.88 -3.90
C LEU A 33 1.64 -13.51 -3.19
N GLY A 34 1.45 -13.96 -1.94
CA GLY A 34 2.45 -14.73 -1.21
C GLY A 34 2.78 -16.09 -1.85
N GLU A 35 1.80 -16.78 -2.43
CA GLU A 35 2.00 -18.03 -3.20
C GLU A 35 2.81 -17.80 -4.48
N HIS A 36 2.74 -16.59 -5.05
CA HIS A 36 3.63 -16.13 -6.14
C HIS A 36 5.01 -15.68 -5.65
N GLY A 37 5.32 -15.84 -4.36
CA GLY A 37 6.62 -15.49 -3.78
C GLY A 37 6.81 -14.00 -3.48
N LEU A 38 5.74 -13.19 -3.51
CA LEU A 38 5.82 -11.75 -3.25
C LEU A 38 5.73 -11.44 -1.75
N SER A 39 6.64 -10.60 -1.27
CA SER A 39 6.54 -9.92 0.02
C SER A 39 5.72 -8.64 -0.15
N VAL A 40 4.52 -8.61 0.42
CA VAL A 40 3.58 -7.48 0.28
C VAL A 40 3.44 -6.75 1.60
N ALA A 41 3.69 -5.43 1.60
CA ALA A 41 3.37 -4.54 2.69
C ALA A 41 2.03 -3.82 2.43
N VAL A 42 1.34 -3.43 3.50
CA VAL A 42 0.04 -2.74 3.39
C VAL A 42 0.07 -1.45 4.20
N ILE A 43 -0.30 -0.34 3.55
CA ILE A 43 -0.63 0.93 4.21
C ILE A 43 -2.15 1.09 4.15
N LYS A 44 -2.80 1.19 5.31
CA LYS A 44 -4.25 1.34 5.41
C LYS A 44 -4.60 2.69 6.01
N HIS A 45 -5.46 3.44 5.34
CA HIS A 45 -6.08 4.64 5.90
C HIS A 45 -7.30 4.26 6.75
N ALA A 46 -7.32 4.65 8.02
CA ALA A 46 -8.49 4.53 8.88
C ALA A 46 -9.36 5.78 8.76
N HIS A 47 -10.69 5.62 8.68
CA HIS A 47 -11.63 6.74 8.57
C HIS A 47 -11.93 7.44 9.91
N HIS A 48 -11.47 6.85 11.02
CA HIS A 48 -11.65 7.37 12.37
C HIS A 48 -10.35 7.18 13.17
N SER A 49 -10.23 7.89 14.28
CA SER A 49 -9.17 7.63 15.25
C SER A 49 -9.20 6.17 15.69
N PHE A 50 -8.02 5.61 15.96
CA PHE A 50 -7.88 4.23 16.40
C PHE A 50 -6.72 4.12 17.39
N ASP A 51 -6.88 3.22 18.35
CA ASP A 51 -5.80 2.79 19.24
C ASP A 51 -5.40 1.36 18.89
N VAL A 52 -4.10 1.12 18.72
CA VAL A 52 -3.56 -0.24 18.57
C VAL A 52 -3.43 -0.91 19.94
N ASP A 53 -3.16 -0.12 20.98
CA ASP A 53 -3.17 -0.57 22.36
C ASP A 53 -4.51 -0.31 23.06
N GLN A 54 -4.57 -0.59 24.36
CA GLN A 54 -5.82 -0.55 25.12
C GLN A 54 -5.76 0.47 26.25
N PRO A 55 -6.80 1.33 26.39
CA PRO A 55 -6.93 2.24 27.52
C PRO A 55 -6.69 1.54 28.87
N GLY A 56 -5.90 2.17 29.72
CA GLY A 56 -5.57 1.66 31.07
C GLY A 56 -4.43 0.63 31.12
N LYS A 57 -3.93 0.13 29.99
CA LYS A 57 -2.69 -0.69 29.93
C LYS A 57 -1.45 0.18 29.87
N ASP A 58 -0.29 -0.43 30.11
CA ASP A 58 0.97 0.29 30.30
C ASP A 58 1.41 1.06 29.07
N SER A 59 1.32 0.48 27.87
CA SER A 59 1.66 1.18 26.63
C SER A 59 0.77 2.41 26.41
N TYR A 60 -0.53 2.31 26.69
CA TYR A 60 -1.47 3.42 26.52
C TYR A 60 -1.15 4.54 27.50
N LYS A 61 -0.85 4.20 28.77
CA LYS A 61 -0.46 5.16 29.80
C LYS A 61 0.84 5.87 29.42
N LEU A 62 1.85 5.15 28.94
CA LEU A 62 3.13 5.73 28.52
C LEU A 62 2.97 6.66 27.31
N ARG A 63 2.20 6.24 26.29
CA ARG A 63 1.86 7.07 25.13
C ARG A 63 1.10 8.33 25.54
N SER A 64 0.05 8.17 26.37
CA SER A 64 -0.74 9.29 26.90
C SER A 64 0.09 10.25 27.78
N ALA A 65 1.16 9.76 28.39
CA ALA A 65 2.11 10.57 29.16
C ALA A 65 3.14 11.31 28.28
N GLY A 66 3.13 11.10 26.96
CA GLY A 66 3.95 11.83 25.99
C GLY A 66 5.05 11.00 25.29
N ALA A 67 5.09 9.68 25.45
CA ALA A 67 6.02 8.85 24.70
C ALA A 67 5.66 8.83 23.20
N ALA A 68 6.52 9.40 22.35
CA ALA A 68 6.34 9.47 20.89
C ALA A 68 7.70 9.37 20.15
N PRO A 69 8.02 8.25 19.46
CA PRO A 69 7.19 7.05 19.31
C PRO A 69 7.20 6.13 20.53
N ILE A 70 6.21 5.24 20.60
CA ILE A 70 6.22 4.06 21.47
C ILE A 70 6.34 2.78 20.63
N LEU A 71 7.25 1.89 21.03
CA LEU A 71 7.46 0.58 20.41
C LEU A 71 7.16 -0.52 21.43
N VAL A 72 6.19 -1.37 21.12
CA VAL A 72 5.81 -2.52 21.95
C VAL A 72 6.19 -3.78 21.21
N ALA A 73 6.97 -4.66 21.84
CA ALA A 73 7.47 -5.89 21.22
C ALA A 73 7.09 -7.13 22.02
N SER A 74 6.91 -8.24 21.32
CA SER A 74 6.69 -9.58 21.87
C SER A 74 7.42 -10.61 21.00
N ARG A 75 7.45 -11.88 21.44
CA ARG A 75 8.01 -12.98 20.64
C ARG A 75 7.35 -13.14 19.26
N GLN A 76 6.09 -12.72 19.10
CA GLN A 76 5.33 -12.95 17.87
C GLN A 76 5.34 -11.75 16.92
N ARG A 77 5.43 -10.52 17.45
CA ARG A 77 5.27 -9.28 16.69
C ARG A 77 5.71 -8.07 17.50
N PHE A 78 5.90 -6.95 16.82
CA PHE A 78 5.96 -5.63 17.44
C PHE A 78 4.90 -4.70 16.86
N ALA A 79 4.58 -3.62 17.57
CA ALA A 79 3.75 -2.52 17.12
C ALA A 79 4.47 -1.19 17.42
N LEU A 80 4.50 -0.31 16.44
CA LEU A 80 5.01 1.06 16.56
C LEU A 80 3.80 1.99 16.49
N MET A 81 3.64 2.87 17.49
CA MET A 81 2.66 3.95 17.43
C MET A 81 3.38 5.30 17.51
N GLN A 82 2.97 6.21 16.64
CA GLN A 82 3.47 7.58 16.55
C GLN A 82 2.27 8.52 16.55
N GLU A 83 2.26 9.47 17.47
CA GLU A 83 1.27 10.54 17.50
C GLU A 83 1.61 11.61 16.46
N THR A 84 0.59 12.15 15.80
CA THR A 84 0.70 13.20 14.76
C THR A 84 -0.29 14.34 15.02
N PRO A 85 -0.23 15.00 16.19
CA PRO A 85 -1.27 15.91 16.66
C PRO A 85 -1.50 17.14 15.77
N ASP A 86 -0.48 17.57 15.03
CA ASP A 86 -0.53 18.73 14.13
C ASP A 86 -0.81 18.35 12.66
N GLN A 87 -1.08 17.07 12.37
CA GLN A 87 -1.42 16.60 11.03
C GLN A 87 -2.92 16.32 10.93
N GLU A 88 -3.62 17.06 10.06
CA GLU A 88 -5.04 16.83 9.77
C GLU A 88 -5.26 15.51 9.00
N GLU A 89 -4.36 15.21 8.06
CA GLU A 89 -4.41 14.01 7.23
C GLU A 89 -3.03 13.35 7.16
N PRO A 90 -2.95 12.01 7.13
CA PRO A 90 -1.69 11.31 7.02
C PRO A 90 -0.99 11.58 5.68
N ASP A 91 0.32 11.82 5.74
CA ASP A 91 1.17 11.96 4.56
C ASP A 91 1.62 10.58 4.06
N LEU A 92 1.06 10.14 2.92
CA LEU A 92 1.38 8.84 2.34
C LEU A 92 2.86 8.72 1.97
N ALA A 93 3.53 9.80 1.56
CA ALA A 93 4.95 9.76 1.23
C ALA A 93 5.80 9.46 2.47
N GLN A 94 5.44 10.01 3.62
CA GLN A 94 6.08 9.69 4.90
C GLN A 94 5.83 8.24 5.31
N LEU A 95 4.61 7.75 5.16
CA LEU A 95 4.26 6.35 5.46
C LEU A 95 5.00 5.36 4.55
N ILE A 96 5.16 5.69 3.27
CA ILE A 96 5.98 4.91 2.33
C ILE A 96 7.45 4.89 2.75
N ALA A 97 8.00 6.02 3.22
CA ALA A 97 9.38 6.07 3.69
C ALA A 97 9.62 5.11 4.87
N MET A 98 8.60 4.89 5.72
CA MET A 98 8.67 3.91 6.81
C MET A 98 8.73 2.45 6.31
N MET A 99 8.34 2.17 5.06
CA MET A 99 8.42 0.83 4.46
C MET A 99 9.78 0.51 3.85
N LEU A 100 10.64 1.51 3.62
CA LEU A 100 11.97 1.33 3.01
C LEU A 100 12.84 0.27 3.71
N PRO A 101 12.94 0.21 5.05
CA PRO A 101 13.79 -0.78 5.71
C PRO A 101 13.29 -2.23 5.55
N HIS A 102 12.02 -2.40 5.15
CA HIS A 102 11.40 -3.71 4.97
C HIS A 102 11.55 -4.25 3.54
N ASP A 103 11.93 -3.40 2.59
CA ASP A 103 12.19 -3.74 1.18
C ASP A 103 11.12 -4.69 0.57
N PRO A 104 9.83 -4.35 0.64
CA PRO A 104 8.78 -5.19 0.08
C PRO A 104 8.81 -5.18 -1.45
N ASP A 105 8.39 -6.28 -2.07
CA ASP A 105 8.22 -6.35 -3.53
C ASP A 105 7.06 -5.45 -4.01
N LEU A 106 6.07 -5.23 -3.13
CA LEU A 106 4.89 -4.41 -3.41
C LEU A 106 4.37 -3.75 -2.14
N VAL A 107 4.01 -2.46 -2.23
CA VAL A 107 3.18 -1.79 -1.22
C VAL A 107 1.75 -1.63 -1.75
N ILE A 108 0.80 -2.24 -1.05
CA ILE A 108 -0.62 -2.03 -1.27
C ILE A 108 -1.11 -0.87 -0.39
N VAL A 109 -1.83 0.07 -0.97
CA VAL A 109 -2.41 1.22 -0.25
C VAL A 109 -3.93 1.09 -0.24
N GLU A 110 -4.52 0.76 0.90
CA GLU A 110 -5.98 0.76 1.09
C GLU A 110 -6.42 2.14 1.59
N GLY A 111 -7.16 2.89 0.76
CA GLY A 111 -7.58 4.25 1.07
C GLY A 111 -6.84 5.29 0.23
N PHE A 112 -6.55 6.46 0.80
CA PHE A 112 -5.77 7.52 0.15
C PHE A 112 -6.22 7.85 -1.29
N LYS A 113 -7.55 7.91 -1.53
CA LYS A 113 -8.13 7.97 -2.89
C LYS A 113 -7.60 9.11 -3.75
N ALA A 114 -7.29 10.26 -3.13
CA ALA A 114 -6.79 11.45 -3.82
C ALA A 114 -5.32 11.35 -4.24
N TRP A 115 -4.53 10.45 -3.64
CA TRP A 115 -3.09 10.42 -3.86
C TRP A 115 -2.72 9.96 -5.27
N PRO A 116 -1.67 10.54 -5.89
CA PRO A 116 -1.28 10.26 -7.27
C PRO A 116 -0.47 8.95 -7.37
N ILE A 117 -1.10 7.83 -7.02
CA ILE A 117 -0.55 6.47 -7.15
C ILE A 117 -1.41 5.64 -8.10
N PRO A 118 -0.84 4.67 -8.84
CA PRO A 118 -1.59 3.69 -9.64
C PRO A 118 -2.66 2.97 -8.83
N LYS A 119 -3.81 2.66 -9.42
CA LYS A 119 -4.96 2.09 -8.70
C LYS A 119 -5.60 0.89 -9.41
N LEU A 120 -5.94 -0.11 -8.61
CA LEU A 120 -6.98 -1.09 -8.89
C LEU A 120 -8.28 -0.60 -8.20
N VAL A 121 -9.30 -0.31 -9.00
CA VAL A 121 -10.59 0.19 -8.51
C VAL A 121 -11.60 -0.94 -8.42
N LEU A 122 -12.25 -1.11 -7.27
CA LEU A 122 -13.34 -2.06 -7.13
C LEU A 122 -14.67 -1.33 -7.29
N TYR A 123 -15.59 -1.93 -8.04
CA TYR A 123 -16.91 -1.36 -8.26
C TYR A 123 -17.98 -2.46 -8.28
N ARG A 124 -19.08 -2.18 -7.59
CA ARG A 124 -20.31 -2.98 -7.60
C ARG A 124 -21.45 -2.06 -7.98
N ASP A 125 -22.31 -2.54 -8.86
CA ASP A 125 -23.49 -1.79 -9.28
C ASP A 125 -24.34 -1.41 -8.06
N GLY A 126 -24.86 -0.18 -8.07
CA GLY A 126 -25.60 0.40 -6.95
C GLY A 126 -24.79 0.85 -5.72
N ILE A 127 -23.46 0.70 -5.69
CA ILE A 127 -22.61 1.18 -4.57
C ILE A 127 -21.72 2.36 -5.00
N GLY A 128 -22.14 3.57 -4.63
CA GLY A 128 -21.39 4.81 -4.85
C GLY A 128 -21.36 5.27 -6.30
N ASP A 129 -20.55 6.31 -6.58
CA ASP A 129 -20.47 6.95 -7.89
C ASP A 129 -19.51 6.22 -8.85
N ALA A 130 -19.96 5.96 -10.07
CA ALA A 130 -19.18 5.36 -11.15
C ALA A 130 -18.00 6.22 -11.62
N ALA A 131 -17.98 7.53 -11.32
CA ALA A 131 -16.87 8.42 -11.62
C ALA A 131 -15.51 7.97 -11.06
N ILE A 132 -15.51 7.09 -10.04
CA ILE A 132 -14.28 6.48 -9.52
C ILE A 132 -13.53 5.62 -10.55
N LEU A 133 -14.22 5.11 -11.58
CA LEU A 133 -13.67 4.22 -12.59
C LEU A 133 -12.80 4.92 -13.65
N THR A 134 -12.95 6.24 -13.82
CA THR A 134 -12.26 7.03 -14.86
C THR A 134 -11.18 7.94 -14.31
N GLY A 135 -10.77 7.72 -13.06
CA GLY A 135 -9.68 8.47 -12.44
C GLY A 135 -8.37 8.34 -13.24
N ARG A 136 -7.59 9.42 -13.31
CA ARG A 136 -6.30 9.49 -14.03
C ARG A 136 -5.34 8.35 -13.68
N TRP A 137 -5.40 7.85 -12.45
CA TRP A 137 -4.48 6.87 -11.92
C TRP A 137 -5.03 5.43 -11.93
N VAL A 138 -6.17 5.20 -12.57
CA VAL A 138 -6.77 3.87 -12.67
C VAL A 138 -6.03 3.06 -13.73
N GLU A 139 -5.45 1.94 -13.32
CA GLU A 139 -4.77 0.97 -14.21
C GLU A 139 -5.67 -0.24 -14.47
N ALA A 140 -6.54 -0.57 -13.51
CA ALA A 140 -7.51 -1.65 -13.62
C ALA A 140 -8.78 -1.36 -12.82
N VAL A 141 -9.86 -2.00 -13.26
CA VAL A 141 -11.13 -2.06 -12.54
C VAL A 141 -11.53 -3.52 -12.33
N ALA A 142 -11.99 -3.84 -11.12
CA ALA A 142 -12.59 -5.13 -10.80
C ALA A 142 -14.10 -4.92 -10.56
N LEU A 143 -14.91 -5.59 -11.37
CA LEU A 143 -16.33 -5.31 -11.53
C LEU A 143 -17.17 -6.56 -11.24
N SER A 144 -18.32 -6.41 -10.60
CA SER A 144 -19.30 -7.49 -10.43
C SER A 144 -20.36 -7.55 -11.54
N ALA A 145 -20.35 -6.57 -12.45
CA ALA A 145 -21.27 -6.42 -13.57
C ALA A 145 -20.60 -5.54 -14.64
N PRO A 146 -21.08 -5.50 -15.89
CA PRO A 146 -20.55 -4.58 -16.90
C PRO A 146 -20.46 -3.14 -16.38
N PRO A 147 -19.41 -2.38 -16.73
CA PRO A 147 -19.23 -1.04 -16.21
C PRO A 147 -20.35 -0.12 -16.73
N PRO A 148 -20.91 0.77 -15.89
CA PRO A 148 -21.99 1.68 -16.29
C PRO A 148 -21.51 2.85 -17.16
N ILE A 149 -20.19 2.97 -17.35
CA ILE A 149 -19.54 4.01 -18.15
C ILE A 149 -18.41 3.41 -18.99
N ASP A 150 -18.08 4.06 -20.10
CA ASP A 150 -16.96 3.64 -20.95
C ASP A 150 -15.62 3.83 -20.21
N LEU A 151 -14.82 2.78 -20.26
CA LEU A 151 -13.48 2.77 -19.68
C LEU A 151 -12.44 3.00 -20.76
N ALA A 152 -11.34 3.66 -20.40
CA ALA A 152 -10.23 3.83 -21.32
C ALA A 152 -9.67 2.46 -21.73
N ALA A 153 -9.28 2.31 -22.99
CA ALA A 153 -8.79 1.04 -23.54
C ALA A 153 -7.52 0.53 -22.83
N SER A 154 -6.78 1.40 -22.14
CA SER A 154 -5.61 1.04 -21.34
C SER A 154 -5.95 0.46 -19.97
N VAL A 155 -7.20 0.59 -19.50
CA VAL A 155 -7.63 0.12 -18.18
C VAL A 155 -8.06 -1.32 -18.28
N ALA A 156 -7.39 -2.21 -17.54
CA ALA A 156 -7.76 -3.61 -17.50
C ALA A 156 -9.11 -3.80 -16.79
N GLN A 157 -9.96 -4.69 -17.33
CA GLN A 157 -11.24 -5.05 -16.73
C GLN A 157 -11.14 -6.47 -16.18
N LEU A 158 -11.45 -6.62 -14.90
CA LEU A 158 -11.34 -7.86 -14.15
C LEU A 158 -12.71 -8.21 -13.54
N ASP A 159 -12.97 -9.50 -13.39
CA ASP A 159 -14.09 -9.97 -12.58
C ASP A 159 -13.74 -9.79 -11.10
N LEU A 160 -14.60 -9.10 -10.35
CA LEU A 160 -14.41 -8.83 -8.93
C LEU A 160 -14.41 -10.10 -8.06
N ASP A 161 -15.07 -11.17 -8.53
CA ASP A 161 -15.16 -12.43 -7.80
C ASP A 161 -14.06 -13.44 -8.22
N ASP A 162 -13.33 -13.17 -9.32
CA ASP A 162 -12.15 -13.94 -9.75
C ASP A 162 -10.85 -13.43 -9.10
N ASN A 163 -10.66 -13.83 -7.84
CA ASN A 163 -9.48 -13.44 -7.05
C ASN A 163 -8.15 -13.93 -7.64
N GLU A 164 -8.18 -15.00 -8.45
CA GLU A 164 -6.98 -15.54 -9.08
C GLU A 164 -6.57 -14.69 -10.28
N ALA A 165 -7.54 -14.32 -11.13
CA ALA A 165 -7.29 -13.39 -12.24
C ALA A 165 -6.78 -12.03 -11.73
N ILE A 166 -7.32 -11.54 -10.61
CA ILE A 166 -6.83 -10.30 -9.97
C ILE A 166 -5.38 -10.48 -9.49
N ALA A 167 -5.04 -11.58 -8.83
CA ALA A 167 -3.68 -11.84 -8.38
C ALA A 167 -2.70 -11.91 -9.57
N GLN A 168 -3.04 -12.64 -10.62
CA GLN A 168 -2.24 -12.76 -11.83
C GLN A 168 -2.05 -11.41 -12.54
N TRP A 169 -3.09 -10.56 -12.56
CA TRP A 169 -2.98 -9.21 -13.09
C TRP A 169 -1.97 -8.38 -12.27
N VAL A 170 -2.03 -8.42 -10.94
CA VAL A 170 -1.07 -7.71 -10.07
C VAL A 170 0.36 -8.17 -10.32
N VAL A 171 0.61 -9.49 -10.43
CA VAL A 171 1.95 -10.04 -10.71
C VAL A 171 2.48 -9.57 -12.07
N THR A 172 1.62 -9.56 -13.08
CA THR A 172 1.97 -9.12 -14.44
C THR A 172 2.28 -7.63 -14.46
N TRP A 173 1.43 -6.83 -13.82
CA TRP A 173 1.61 -5.39 -13.66
C TRP A 173 2.92 -5.05 -12.92
N LEU A 174 3.23 -5.80 -11.85
CA LEU A 174 4.46 -5.61 -11.07
C LEU A 174 5.71 -5.86 -11.93
N SER A 175 5.71 -6.92 -12.72
CA SER A 175 6.82 -7.27 -13.62
C SER A 175 7.09 -6.14 -14.62
N ALA A 176 6.04 -5.60 -15.24
CA ALA A 176 6.16 -4.48 -16.18
C ALA A 176 6.68 -3.18 -15.52
N LYS A 177 6.28 -2.90 -14.27
CA LYS A 177 6.79 -1.75 -13.51
C LYS A 177 8.27 -1.91 -13.16
N ASN A 178 8.71 -3.10 -12.80
CA ASN A 178 10.11 -3.40 -12.49
C ASN A 178 11.04 -3.26 -13.71
N ASP A 179 10.58 -3.67 -14.90
CA ASP A 179 11.32 -3.46 -16.15
C ASP A 179 11.47 -1.96 -16.48
N THR A 180 10.42 -1.18 -16.22
CA THR A 180 10.42 0.28 -16.38
C THR A 180 11.35 0.97 -15.38
N MET A 181 11.38 0.51 -14.13
CA MET A 181 12.29 1.04 -13.10
C MET A 181 13.76 0.70 -13.39
N SER A 182 14.03 -0.53 -13.84
CA SER A 182 15.38 -0.99 -14.20
C SER A 182 15.95 -0.20 -15.39
N SER A 183 15.14 0.04 -16.43
CA SER A 183 15.55 0.84 -17.60
C SER A 183 15.81 2.31 -17.25
N LYS A 184 15.01 2.93 -16.36
CA LYS A 184 15.27 4.29 -15.82
C LYS A 184 16.51 4.35 -14.93
N CYS A 185 16.80 3.29 -14.17
CA CYS A 185 18.03 3.21 -13.37
C CYS A 185 19.28 3.08 -14.25
N MET A 186 19.21 2.33 -15.35
CA MET A 186 20.32 2.21 -16.31
C MET A 186 20.63 3.52 -17.03
N SER A 187 19.61 4.32 -17.37
CA SER A 187 19.83 5.64 -17.99
C SER A 187 20.38 6.69 -17.00
N SER A 188 20.02 6.60 -15.71
CA SER A 188 20.52 7.51 -14.67
C SER A 188 21.88 7.10 -14.08
N LYS A 189 22.21 5.81 -14.01
CA LYS A 189 23.53 5.31 -13.56
C LYS A 189 24.69 5.66 -14.50
N CYS A 190 24.42 6.18 -15.70
CA CYS A 190 25.47 6.78 -16.55
C CYS A 190 26.08 8.06 -15.92
N MET A 191 25.52 8.60 -14.83
CA MET A 191 25.96 9.88 -14.24
C MET A 191 26.49 9.83 -12.79
N SER A 192 26.53 8.71 -12.08
CA SER A 192 27.13 8.71 -10.73
C SER A 192 27.61 7.33 -10.25
N SER A 193 28.93 7.18 -10.16
CA SER A 193 29.61 6.05 -9.52
C SER A 193 30.43 6.53 -8.31
N LYS A 194 30.07 6.04 -7.12
CA LYS A 194 30.90 5.88 -5.89
C LYS A 194 29.98 5.32 -4.80
N CYS A 195 29.90 4.00 -4.60
CA CYS A 195 30.80 3.16 -3.81
C CYS A 195 30.82 3.55 -2.31
N MET A 196 30.21 2.74 -1.43
CA MET A 196 30.92 1.93 -0.42
C MET A 196 29.95 1.15 0.48
N SER A 197 30.48 0.03 0.98
CA SER A 197 29.83 -1.16 1.50
C SER A 197 29.94 -1.33 3.02
N SER A 198 29.04 -2.16 3.57
CA SER A 198 29.19 -3.01 4.79
C SER A 198 29.14 -2.27 6.14
N LYS A 199 28.46 -2.73 7.19
CA LYS A 199 28.57 -4.01 7.90
C LYS A 199 27.37 -4.23 8.85
N ARG A 200 26.95 -5.49 9.01
CA ARG A 200 26.08 -5.97 10.12
C ARG A 200 26.82 -5.90 11.45
N MET A 201 26.12 -5.53 12.52
CA MET A 201 26.49 -5.86 13.89
C MET A 201 25.28 -6.41 14.63
N SER A 202 25.47 -7.58 15.23
CA SER A 202 24.56 -8.28 16.13
C SER A 202 24.80 -7.79 17.55
N SER A 203 23.73 -7.52 18.30
CA SER A 203 23.79 -7.48 19.76
C SER A 203 22.49 -7.99 20.36
N LYS A 204 22.60 -9.07 21.14
CA LYS A 204 21.61 -9.58 22.08
C LYS A 204 21.25 -8.48 23.09
N GLN A 205 19.98 -8.30 23.40
CA GLN A 205 19.54 -7.69 24.66
C GLN A 205 18.36 -8.50 25.23
N GLN A 206 18.60 -9.05 26.42
CA GLN A 206 17.59 -9.44 27.40
C GLN A 206 17.11 -8.16 28.09
N TRP A 207 15.81 -7.90 28.04
CA TRP A 207 14.96 -7.40 29.13
C TRP A 207 13.53 -7.84 28.81
#